data_AF-A0A0J6Y8P1-F1
#
_entry.id   AF-A0A0J6Y8P1-F1
#
_cell.length_a   1.000
_cell.length_b   1.000
_cell.length_c   1.000
_cell.angle_alpha   90.00
_cell.angle_beta   90.00
_cell.angle_gamma   90.00
#
_symmetry.space_group_name_H-M   'P 1'
#
loop_
_entity.id
_entity.type
_entity.pdbx_description
1 polymer ?
#
loop_
_entity_poly.entity_id
_entity_poly.type
_entity_poly.pdbx_seq_one_letter_code
_entity_poly.pdbx_strand_id
1 'polypeptide(L)'
;MANSSLDETVKKYPIEYNFLQPILGRLQHAEQAYRPGGPGNEDCRMGVLKLLYILQGQDAAFNLHLKTSDQSVASKLAGLFRHVEANFNYNHYRPLVRLILEKAPDTDIWKAVLDLINTVSHETPLSSIPFLFDATPVRFTSSLQKGPEQTCLLIKERIFEETYKCIFQDIKSFFIKYFEEKNWSTRVNAIC
;
A
#
# COMPACT_ATOMS: atom_id res chain seq x y z
N MET A 1 29.19 3.19 9.55
CA MET A 1 28.47 2.23 10.42
C MET A 1 27.11 1.79 9.88
N ALA A 2 26.49 2.49 8.92
CA ALA A 2 25.16 2.13 8.43
C ALA A 2 25.06 0.87 7.56
N ASN A 3 26.13 0.50 6.85
CA ASN A 3 26.11 -0.65 5.93
C ASN A 3 26.07 -1.99 6.68
N SER A 4 26.57 -2.04 7.93
CA SER A 4 26.56 -3.24 8.77
C SER A 4 25.13 -3.73 9.06
N SER A 5 24.21 -2.79 9.32
CA SER A 5 22.82 -3.14 9.65
C SER A 5 22.03 -3.67 8.44
N LEU A 6 22.34 -3.19 7.22
CA LEU A 6 21.70 -3.70 6.01
C LEU A 6 22.18 -5.12 5.72
N ASP A 7 23.50 -5.32 5.71
CA ASP A 7 24.10 -6.62 5.39
C ASP A 7 23.70 -7.70 6.39
N GLU A 8 23.59 -7.37 7.68
CA GLU A 8 23.11 -8.29 8.72
C GLU A 8 21.64 -8.70 8.50
N THR A 9 20.75 -7.75 8.22
CA THR A 9 19.32 -8.03 8.00
C THR A 9 19.11 -8.82 6.70
N VAL A 10 19.81 -8.46 5.62
CA VAL A 10 19.71 -9.18 4.33
C VAL A 10 20.26 -10.60 4.46
N LYS A 11 21.35 -10.80 5.21
CA LYS A 11 21.88 -12.14 5.47
C LYS A 11 20.90 -12.99 6.30
N LYS A 12 20.14 -12.36 7.21
CA LYS A 12 19.13 -13.04 8.02
C LYS A 12 17.85 -13.35 7.23
N TYR A 13 17.50 -12.49 6.27
CA TYR A 13 16.27 -12.56 5.47
C TYR A 13 16.61 -12.42 3.98
N PRO A 14 17.14 -13.48 3.33
CA PRO A 14 17.43 -13.45 1.90
C PRO A 14 16.15 -13.31 1.07
N ILE A 15 16.28 -12.81 -0.15
CA ILE A 15 15.15 -12.65 -1.07
C ILE A 15 14.68 -14.03 -1.56
N GLU A 16 13.38 -14.28 -1.45
CA GLU A 16 12.74 -15.48 -1.97
C GLU A 16 12.48 -15.34 -3.48
N TYR A 17 13.51 -15.61 -4.29
CA TYR A 17 13.47 -15.47 -5.76
C TYR A 17 12.37 -16.29 -6.46
N ASN A 18 11.80 -17.31 -5.81
CA ASN A 18 10.67 -18.06 -6.33
C ASN A 18 9.45 -17.17 -6.61
N PHE A 19 9.23 -16.13 -5.80
CA PHE A 19 8.14 -15.17 -6.03
C PHE A 19 8.42 -14.22 -7.20
N LEU A 20 9.69 -14.04 -7.57
CA LEU A 20 10.09 -13.19 -8.70
C LEU A 20 9.98 -13.92 -10.05
N GLN A 21 10.13 -15.25 -10.09
CA GLN A 21 10.10 -16.04 -11.34
C GLN A 21 8.90 -15.72 -12.25
N PRO A 22 7.65 -15.61 -11.75
CA PRO A 22 6.48 -15.35 -12.61
C PRO A 22 6.51 -13.98 -13.29
N ILE A 23 7.30 -13.03 -12.79
CA ILE A 23 7.35 -11.66 -13.31
C ILE A 23 8.61 -11.37 -14.13
N LEU A 24 9.65 -12.19 -14.06
CA LEU A 24 10.93 -11.95 -14.76
C LEU A 24 10.74 -11.78 -16.27
N GLY A 25 9.95 -12.64 -16.91
CA GLY A 25 9.69 -12.54 -18.35
C GLY A 25 9.01 -11.22 -18.74
N ARG A 26 8.12 -10.71 -17.89
CA ARG A 26 7.46 -9.41 -18.10
C ARG A 26 8.43 -8.25 -17.91
N LEU A 27 9.27 -8.31 -16.88
CA LEU A 27 10.31 -7.30 -16.63
C LEU A 27 11.33 -7.25 -17.77
N GLN A 28 11.71 -8.42 -18.31
CA GLN A 28 12.63 -8.52 -19.45
C GLN A 28 12.03 -7.90 -20.71
N HIS A 29 10.75 -8.18 -21.01
CA HIS A 29 10.05 -7.54 -22.12
C HIS A 29 9.94 -6.02 -21.93
N ALA A 30 9.66 -5.56 -20.71
CA ALA A 30 9.61 -4.15 -20.37
C ALA A 30 10.96 -3.43 -20.61
N GLU A 31 12.08 -4.02 -20.17
CA GLU A 31 13.41 -3.44 -20.39
C GLU A 31 13.80 -3.43 -21.88
N GLN A 32 13.37 -4.43 -22.66
CA GLN A 32 13.61 -4.48 -24.11
C GLN A 32 12.76 -3.47 -24.90
N ALA A 33 11.52 -3.26 -24.48
CA ALA A 33 10.59 -2.33 -25.13
C ALA A 33 10.85 -0.86 -24.74
N TYR A 34 11.61 -0.63 -23.67
CA TYR A 34 11.86 0.70 -23.14
C TYR A 34 12.67 1.57 -24.11
N ARG A 35 12.18 2.81 -24.33
CA ARG A 35 12.88 3.87 -25.04
C ARG A 35 13.10 5.06 -24.10
N PRO A 36 14.32 5.61 -24.01
CA PRO A 36 14.60 6.78 -23.18
C PRO A 36 13.68 7.96 -23.53
N GLY A 37 13.09 8.59 -22.50
CA GLY A 37 12.25 9.78 -22.65
C GLY A 37 10.74 9.53 -22.84
N GLY A 38 10.29 8.27 -22.88
CA GLY A 38 8.85 7.94 -22.86
C GLY A 38 8.34 7.58 -21.45
N PRO A 39 7.04 7.74 -21.15
CA PRO A 39 6.45 7.48 -19.83
C PRO A 39 6.45 5.99 -19.39
N GLY A 40 7.05 5.10 -20.17
CA GLY A 40 6.94 3.65 -19.98
C GLY A 40 5.62 3.09 -20.51
N ASN A 41 5.63 1.85 -20.99
CA ASN A 41 4.43 1.15 -21.47
C ASN A 41 3.60 0.63 -20.26
N GLU A 42 2.31 0.37 -20.45
CA GLU A 42 1.42 -0.25 -19.45
C GLU A 42 1.99 -1.56 -18.90
N ASP A 43 2.66 -2.34 -19.75
CA ASP A 43 3.37 -3.56 -19.34
C ASP A 43 4.52 -3.27 -18.36
N CYS A 44 5.22 -2.14 -18.54
CA CYS A 44 6.27 -1.70 -17.63
C CYS A 44 5.66 -1.31 -16.28
N ARG A 45 4.57 -0.54 -16.31
CA ARG A 45 3.85 -0.13 -15.09
C ARG A 45 3.37 -1.32 -14.28
N MET A 46 2.69 -2.26 -14.93
CA MET A 46 2.21 -3.48 -14.28
C MET A 46 3.34 -4.38 -13.79
N GLY A 47 4.45 -4.47 -14.54
CA GLY A 47 5.64 -5.20 -14.12
C GLY A 47 6.25 -4.62 -12.84
N VAL A 48 6.38 -3.29 -12.78
CA VAL A 48 6.88 -2.57 -11.61
C VAL A 48 5.95 -2.73 -10.41
N LEU A 49 4.64 -2.56 -10.58
CA LEU A 49 3.66 -2.75 -9.49
C LEU A 49 3.78 -4.14 -8.85
N LYS A 50 3.89 -5.19 -9.68
CA LYS A 50 4.06 -6.57 -9.18
C LYS A 50 5.41 -6.76 -8.50
N LEU A 51 6.47 -6.17 -9.02
CA LEU A 51 7.79 -6.21 -8.40
C LEU A 51 7.75 -5.56 -7.00
N LEU A 52 7.17 -4.37 -6.89
CA LEU A 52 7.01 -3.68 -5.60
C LEU A 52 6.18 -4.50 -4.62
N TYR A 53 5.12 -5.16 -5.08
CA TYR A 53 4.30 -6.05 -4.25
C TYR A 53 5.10 -7.24 -3.70
N ILE A 54 5.86 -7.92 -4.56
CA ILE A 54 6.68 -9.06 -4.14
C ILE A 54 7.77 -8.62 -3.16
N LEU A 55 8.45 -7.51 -3.45
CA LEU A 55 9.49 -6.97 -2.57
C LEU A 55 8.91 -6.51 -1.23
N GLN A 56 7.74 -5.86 -1.23
CA GLN A 56 7.04 -5.47 0.00
C GLN A 56 6.72 -6.69 0.88
N GLY A 57 6.36 -7.82 0.26
CA GLY A 57 6.03 -9.06 0.97
C GLY A 57 7.23 -9.83 1.52
N GLN A 58 8.47 -9.40 1.25
CA GLN A 58 9.67 -10.07 1.78
C GLN A 58 9.88 -9.72 3.26
N ASP A 59 10.36 -10.68 4.05
CA ASP A 59 10.65 -10.47 5.47
C ASP A 59 11.66 -9.33 5.70
N ALA A 60 12.66 -9.19 4.83
CA ALA A 60 13.61 -8.09 4.88
C ALA A 60 12.92 -6.72 4.80
N ALA A 61 11.82 -6.56 4.05
CA ALA A 61 11.11 -5.30 3.92
C ALA A 61 10.51 -4.82 5.25
N PHE A 62 10.08 -5.75 6.11
CA PHE A 62 9.51 -5.44 7.43
C PHE A 62 10.58 -5.15 8.48
N ASN A 63 11.77 -5.72 8.32
CA ASN A 63 12.88 -5.59 9.27
C ASN A 63 13.87 -4.47 8.91
N LEU A 64 13.79 -3.93 7.69
CA LEU A 64 14.57 -2.77 7.26
C LEU A 64 13.84 -1.48 7.60
N HIS A 65 14.56 -0.54 8.22
CA HIS A 65 14.07 0.79 8.54
C HIS A 65 14.90 1.86 7.81
N LEU A 66 14.22 2.92 7.39
CA LEU A 66 14.90 4.10 6.86
C LEU A 66 15.51 4.90 8.01
N LYS A 67 16.72 5.42 7.82
CA LYS A 67 17.37 6.25 8.84
C LYS A 67 16.58 7.50 9.22
N THR A 68 15.75 7.99 8.30
CA THR A 68 15.00 9.24 8.41
C THR A 68 13.60 9.06 8.99
N SER A 69 13.12 7.83 9.17
CA SER A 69 11.78 7.58 9.71
C SER A 69 11.68 6.21 10.36
N ASP A 70 10.91 6.10 11.44
CA ASP A 70 10.59 4.83 12.11
C ASP A 70 9.75 3.87 11.23
N GLN A 71 9.35 4.30 10.03
CA GLN A 71 8.62 3.47 9.08
C GLN A 71 9.52 2.40 8.46
N SER A 72 9.01 1.17 8.40
CA SER A 72 9.64 0.07 7.69
C SER A 72 9.66 0.32 6.18
N VAL A 73 10.61 -0.33 5.49
CA VAL A 73 10.68 -0.31 4.03
C VAL A 73 9.38 -0.83 3.41
N ALA A 74 8.75 -1.84 4.00
CA ALA A 74 7.45 -2.35 3.57
C ALA A 74 6.35 -1.26 3.54
N SER A 75 6.25 -0.43 4.58
CA SER A 75 5.28 0.67 4.63
C SER A 75 5.54 1.72 3.55
N LYS A 76 6.80 2.01 3.25
CA LYS A 76 7.16 2.96 2.19
C LYS A 76 6.91 2.40 0.80
N LEU A 77 7.22 1.12 0.57
CA LEU A 77 6.88 0.41 -0.66
C LEU A 77 5.37 0.44 -0.91
N ALA A 78 4.54 0.27 0.12
CA ALA A 78 3.08 0.43 0.00
C ALA A 78 2.67 1.84 -0.49
N GLY A 79 3.37 2.88 -0.03
CA GLY A 79 3.18 4.26 -0.49
C GLY A 79 3.55 4.46 -1.96
N LEU A 80 4.55 3.73 -2.47
CA LEU A 80 4.99 3.84 -3.87
C LEU A 80 3.93 3.37 -4.87
N PHE A 81 3.00 2.50 -4.50
CA PHE A 81 1.90 2.09 -5.39
C PHE A 81 1.11 3.29 -5.90
N ARG A 82 0.77 4.23 -5.00
CA ARG A 82 0.05 5.46 -5.36
C ARG A 82 0.88 6.34 -6.29
N HIS A 83 2.20 6.39 -6.07
CA HIS A 83 3.09 7.15 -6.95
C HIS A 83 3.14 6.54 -8.35
N VAL A 84 3.23 5.21 -8.46
CA VAL A 84 3.18 4.50 -9.75
C VAL A 84 1.82 4.71 -10.44
N GLU A 85 0.71 4.73 -9.71
CA GLU A 85 -0.60 4.99 -10.30
C GLU A 85 -0.74 6.42 -10.82
N ALA A 86 -0.21 7.41 -10.09
CA ALA A 86 -0.37 8.82 -10.42
C ALA A 86 0.65 9.33 -11.46
N ASN A 87 1.94 9.04 -11.27
CA ASN A 87 3.06 9.67 -11.99
C ASN A 87 4.11 8.61 -12.37
N PHE A 88 3.70 7.55 -13.06
CA PHE A 88 4.65 6.51 -13.47
C PHE A 88 5.73 7.06 -14.41
N ASN A 89 6.98 6.88 -14.01
CA ASN A 89 8.14 7.07 -14.88
C ASN A 89 9.10 5.91 -14.68
N TYR A 90 9.24 5.08 -15.72
CA TYR A 90 10.06 3.87 -15.67
C TYR A 90 11.53 4.16 -15.32
N ASN A 91 12.04 5.37 -15.59
CA ASN A 91 13.42 5.75 -15.30
C ASN A 91 13.80 5.56 -13.83
N HIS A 92 12.87 5.82 -12.90
CA HIS A 92 13.13 5.65 -11.46
C HIS A 92 13.27 4.18 -11.08
N TYR A 93 12.48 3.30 -11.71
CA TYR A 93 12.41 1.88 -11.37
C TYR A 93 13.41 1.03 -12.14
N ARG A 94 13.90 1.52 -13.27
CA ARG A 94 14.79 0.79 -14.17
C ARG A 94 16.07 0.26 -13.51
N PRO A 95 16.79 1.01 -12.64
CA PRO A 95 17.97 0.47 -11.95
C PRO A 95 17.64 -0.78 -11.14
N LEU A 96 16.52 -0.77 -10.42
CA LEU A 96 16.06 -1.92 -9.64
C LEU A 96 15.67 -3.10 -10.54
N VAL A 97 14.96 -2.85 -11.64
CA VAL A 97 14.57 -3.90 -12.59
C VAL A 97 15.80 -4.60 -13.17
N ARG A 98 16.85 -3.86 -13.53
CA ARG A 98 18.10 -4.42 -14.05
C ARG A 98 18.79 -5.34 -13.06
N LEU A 99 18.91 -4.91 -11.80
CA LEU A 99 19.51 -5.74 -10.74
C LEU A 99 18.77 -7.08 -10.55
N ILE A 100 17.43 -7.05 -10.63
CA ILE A 100 16.61 -8.25 -10.53
C ILE A 100 16.83 -9.18 -11.74
N LEU A 101 16.92 -8.63 -12.95
CA LEU A 101 17.16 -9.40 -14.17
C LEU A 101 18.58 -10.00 -14.21
N GLU A 102 19.57 -9.27 -13.69
CA GLU A 102 20.96 -9.69 -13.56
C GLU A 102 21.20 -10.65 -12.39
N LYS A 103 20.17 -10.88 -11.54
CA LYS A 103 20.28 -11.66 -10.30
C LYS A 103 21.42 -11.15 -9.41
N ALA A 104 21.46 -9.83 -9.25
CA ALA A 104 22.43 -9.16 -8.39
C ALA A 104 22.31 -9.62 -6.93
N PRO A 105 23.35 -9.39 -6.10
CA PRO A 105 23.28 -9.66 -4.67
C PRO A 105 22.09 -8.94 -4.00
N ASP A 106 21.44 -9.62 -3.05
CA ASP A 106 20.28 -9.08 -2.34
C ASP A 106 20.56 -7.73 -1.67
N THR A 107 21.80 -7.52 -1.20
CA THR A 107 22.26 -6.25 -0.62
C THR A 107 22.17 -5.10 -1.62
N ASP A 108 22.53 -5.35 -2.88
CA ASP A 108 22.48 -4.34 -3.95
C ASP A 108 21.03 -4.05 -4.35
N ILE A 109 20.18 -5.09 -4.38
CA ILE A 109 18.75 -4.95 -4.64
C ILE A 109 18.09 -4.10 -3.55
N TRP A 110 18.30 -4.41 -2.27
CA TRP A 110 17.72 -3.65 -1.15
C TRP A 110 18.26 -2.23 -1.07
N LYS A 111 19.54 -2.01 -1.42
CA LYS A 111 20.10 -0.67 -1.55
C LYS A 111 19.40 0.13 -2.65
N ALA A 112 19.18 -0.47 -3.82
CA ALA A 112 18.44 0.17 -4.90
C ALA A 112 16.98 0.46 -4.53
N VAL A 113 16.34 -0.38 -3.71
CA VAL A 113 15.00 -0.11 -3.15
C VAL A 113 15.02 1.13 -2.25
N LEU A 114 16.01 1.25 -1.36
CA LEU A 114 16.15 2.41 -0.48
C LEU A 114 16.40 3.70 -1.29
N ASP A 115 17.26 3.63 -2.30
CA ASP A 115 17.56 4.76 -3.18
C ASP A 115 16.32 5.17 -4.00
N LEU A 116 15.53 4.21 -4.47
CA LEU A 116 14.24 4.45 -5.14
C LEU A 116 13.25 5.18 -4.23
N ILE A 117 13.08 4.71 -2.98
CA ILE A 117 12.19 5.36 -2.01
C ILE A 117 12.63 6.81 -1.77
N ASN A 118 13.93 7.04 -1.58
CA ASN A 118 14.46 8.39 -1.38
C ASN A 118 14.20 9.28 -2.60
N THR A 119 14.49 8.78 -3.80
CA THR A 119 14.31 9.53 -5.05
C THR A 119 12.85 9.96 -5.26
N VAL A 120 11.93 9.00 -5.16
CA VAL A 120 10.49 9.27 -5.34
C VAL A 120 9.94 10.21 -4.25
N SER A 121 10.41 10.06 -3.00
CA SER A 121 10.02 10.94 -1.90
C SER A 121 10.48 12.40 -2.10
N HIS A 122 11.59 12.61 -2.81
CA HIS A 122 12.12 13.95 -3.11
C HIS A 122 11.38 14.63 -4.28
N GLU A 123 11.00 13.86 -5.31
CA GLU A 123 10.33 14.42 -6.50
C GLU A 123 8.86 14.75 -6.26
N THR A 124 8.19 13.95 -5.43
CA THR A 124 6.86 14.24 -4.96
C THR A 124 6.91 13.99 -3.47
N PRO A 125 6.59 14.97 -2.61
CA PRO A 125 6.34 14.65 -1.21
C PRO A 125 5.29 13.55 -1.23
N LEU A 126 5.70 12.31 -0.91
CA LEU A 126 4.78 11.19 -0.78
C LEU A 126 3.73 11.75 0.16
N SER A 127 2.55 12.00 -0.38
CA SER A 127 1.50 12.65 0.38
C SER A 127 1.15 11.66 1.48
N SER A 128 1.83 11.79 2.62
CA SER A 128 1.23 11.61 3.92
C SER A 128 0.08 12.57 3.85
N ILE A 129 -1.04 12.05 3.34
CA ILE A 129 -2.32 12.70 3.39
C ILE A 129 -2.36 13.27 4.80
N PRO A 130 -2.40 14.59 4.99
CA PRO A 130 -2.82 15.09 6.28
C PRO A 130 -4.17 14.41 6.45
N PHE A 131 -4.29 13.58 7.48
CA PHE A 131 -5.55 12.92 7.80
C PHE A 131 -6.57 14.06 7.76
N LEU A 132 -7.36 14.17 6.69
CA LEU A 132 -8.31 15.27 6.52
C LEU A 132 -9.53 14.90 7.35
N PHE A 133 -9.28 14.68 8.63
CA PHE A 133 -10.28 14.85 9.67
C PHE A 133 -10.29 16.36 9.93
N ASP A 134 -10.92 17.11 9.02
CA ASP A 134 -11.55 18.38 9.39
C ASP A 134 -12.80 18.14 10.25
N ALA A 135 -13.16 16.87 10.49
CA ALA A 135 -13.95 16.53 11.66
C ALA A 135 -13.05 16.68 12.89
N THR A 136 -13.37 17.66 13.73
CA THR A 136 -13.00 17.66 15.14
C THR A 136 -13.04 16.22 15.65
N PRO A 137 -11.94 15.65 16.19
CA PRO A 137 -12.00 14.34 16.82
C PRO A 137 -13.15 14.38 17.80
N VAL A 138 -14.20 13.59 17.59
CA VAL A 138 -15.34 13.57 18.49
C VAL A 138 -14.77 13.16 19.83
N ARG A 139 -14.70 14.11 20.76
CA ARG A 139 -14.11 13.87 22.08
C ARG A 139 -15.09 12.99 22.84
N PHE A 140 -14.85 11.69 22.81
CA PHE A 140 -15.63 10.71 23.54
C PHE A 140 -15.40 10.91 25.04
N THR A 141 -16.32 11.60 25.70
CA THR A 141 -16.40 11.53 27.15
C THR A 141 -17.25 10.32 27.51
N SER A 142 -16.60 9.28 28.05
CA SER A 142 -17.23 8.04 28.53
C SER A 142 -18.32 8.24 29.60
N SER A 143 -18.54 9.48 30.05
CA SER A 143 -19.52 9.91 31.02
C SER A 143 -20.97 9.95 30.49
N LEU A 144 -21.22 9.93 29.18
CA LEU A 144 -22.57 9.98 28.61
C LEU A 144 -23.28 8.61 28.49
N GLN A 145 -22.60 7.50 28.77
CA GLN A 145 -23.11 6.13 28.53
C GLN A 145 -23.42 5.36 29.81
N LYS A 146 -23.43 6.01 30.99
CA LYS A 146 -23.60 5.35 32.30
C LYS A 146 -24.88 5.73 33.05
N GLY A 147 -25.93 6.15 32.34
CA GLY A 147 -27.24 6.46 32.94
C GLY A 147 -28.26 5.34 32.70
N PRO A 148 -29.21 5.09 33.63
CA PRO A 148 -30.31 4.12 33.45
C PRO A 148 -31.30 4.52 32.33
N GLU A 149 -31.12 5.72 31.77
CA GLU A 149 -31.94 6.34 30.73
C GLU A 149 -31.57 5.85 29.31
N GLN A 150 -30.48 5.09 29.18
CA GLN A 150 -29.99 4.58 27.91
C GLN A 150 -30.72 3.29 27.51
N THR A 151 -31.79 3.41 26.73
CA THR A 151 -32.47 2.27 26.10
C THR A 151 -31.60 1.68 24.97
N CYS A 152 -31.63 0.35 24.78
CA CYS A 152 -30.91 -0.36 23.71
C CYS A 152 -31.09 0.28 22.32
N LEU A 153 -32.24 0.89 22.05
CA LEU A 153 -32.53 1.62 20.81
C LEU A 153 -31.67 2.88 20.64
N LEU A 154 -31.47 3.67 21.70
CA LEU A 154 -30.64 4.88 21.67
C LEU A 154 -29.17 4.54 21.48
N ILE A 155 -28.72 3.44 22.09
CA ILE A 155 -27.36 2.92 21.90
C ILE A 155 -27.18 2.45 20.45
N LYS A 156 -28.16 1.70 19.91
CA LYS A 156 -28.11 1.23 18.52
C LYS A 156 -28.08 2.39 17.51
N GLU A 157 -28.93 3.39 17.69
CA GLU A 157 -28.97 4.57 16.83
C GLU A 157 -27.65 5.33 16.86
N ARG A 158 -27.06 5.49 18.07
CA ARG A 158 -25.76 6.16 18.23
C ARG A 158 -24.60 5.37 17.63
N ILE A 159 -24.55 4.06 17.84
CA ILE A 159 -23.56 3.18 17.21
C ILE A 159 -23.74 3.21 15.69
N PHE A 160 -24.98 3.19 15.18
CA PHE A 160 -25.26 3.24 13.76
C PHE A 160 -24.78 4.56 13.14
N GLU A 161 -25.03 5.71 13.76
CA GLU A 161 -24.51 7.01 13.31
C GLU A 161 -22.96 7.08 13.36
N GLU A 162 -22.34 6.53 14.40
CA GLU A 162 -20.87 6.47 14.55
C GLU A 162 -20.22 5.58 13.50
N THR A 163 -20.79 4.41 13.28
CA THR A 163 -20.31 3.48 12.25
C THR A 163 -20.66 3.96 10.84
N TYR A 164 -21.82 4.56 10.58
CA TYR A 164 -22.19 5.09 9.27
C TYR A 164 -21.20 6.16 8.78
N LYS A 165 -20.73 7.02 9.68
CA LYS A 165 -19.71 8.05 9.33
C LYS A 165 -18.31 7.48 9.15
N CYS A 166 -18.04 6.27 9.63
CA CYS A 166 -16.72 5.63 9.55
C CYS A 166 -16.67 4.49 8.51
N ILE A 167 -17.81 3.93 8.13
CA ILE A 167 -17.91 2.76 7.27
C ILE A 167 -18.21 3.24 5.85
N PHE A 168 -17.13 3.25 5.05
CA PHE A 168 -17.05 3.52 3.61
C PHE A 168 -16.94 5.00 3.21
N GLN A 169 -15.70 5.42 2.96
CA GLN A 169 -15.43 6.30 1.81
C GLN A 169 -16.05 5.64 0.57
N ASP A 170 -16.85 6.40 -0.16
CA ASP A 170 -17.65 6.01 -1.32
C ASP A 170 -16.89 5.10 -2.32
N ILE A 171 -16.90 3.78 -2.06
CA ILE A 171 -16.58 2.79 -3.08
C ILE A 171 -17.86 2.69 -3.90
N LYS A 172 -17.95 3.55 -4.92
CA LYS A 172 -19.10 3.72 -5.81
C LYS A 172 -19.71 2.39 -6.32
N SER A 173 -18.93 1.31 -6.33
CA SER A 173 -19.32 -0.03 -6.76
C SER A 173 -19.77 -0.99 -5.65
N PHE A 174 -19.48 -0.70 -4.38
CA PHE A 174 -19.82 -1.58 -3.25
C PHE A 174 -21.32 -1.56 -2.95
N PHE A 175 -21.90 -0.37 -2.85
CA PHE A 175 -23.34 -0.22 -2.56
C PHE A 175 -24.17 -0.85 -3.68
N ILE A 176 -23.83 -0.57 -4.94
CA ILE A 176 -24.51 -1.14 -6.11
C ILE A 176 -24.39 -2.67 -6.13
N LYS A 177 -23.19 -3.22 -5.86
CA LYS A 177 -22.95 -4.67 -5.96
C LYS A 177 -23.71 -5.51 -4.93
N TYR A 178 -23.90 -4.97 -3.73
CA TYR A 178 -24.43 -5.73 -2.59
C TYR A 178 -25.84 -5.31 -2.17
N PHE A 179 -26.24 -4.07 -2.42
CA PHE A 179 -27.47 -3.51 -1.87
C PHE A 179 -28.50 -3.08 -2.92
N GLU A 180 -28.08 -2.63 -4.10
CA GLU A 180 -29.00 -2.41 -5.23
C GLU A 180 -29.25 -3.72 -6.01
N GLU A 181 -30.45 -3.85 -6.57
CA GLU A 181 -30.88 -4.95 -7.46
C GLU A 181 -30.87 -6.37 -6.89
N LYS A 182 -30.77 -6.55 -5.56
CA LYS A 182 -30.98 -7.86 -4.93
C LYS A 182 -32.35 -7.94 -4.27
N ASN A 183 -33.18 -8.87 -4.74
CA ASN A 183 -34.36 -9.32 -4.00
C ASN A 183 -33.87 -10.03 -2.73
N TRP A 184 -33.80 -9.29 -1.63
CA TRP A 184 -33.53 -9.85 -0.32
C TRP A 184 -34.62 -10.87 0.02
N SER A 185 -34.22 -12.01 0.61
CA SER A 185 -35.15 -13.12 0.87
C SER A 185 -36.37 -12.67 1.67
N THR A 186 -37.52 -13.31 1.44
CA THR A 186 -38.83 -12.99 2.05
C THR A 186 -38.82 -12.91 3.59
N ARG A 187 -37.79 -13.47 4.25
CA ARG A 187 -37.57 -13.38 5.70
C ARG A 187 -37.30 -11.94 6.19
N VAL A 188 -36.78 -11.05 5.35
CA VAL A 188 -36.50 -9.65 5.74
C VAL A 188 -37.78 -8.81 5.79
N ASN A 189 -38.76 -9.11 4.91
CA ASN A 189 -40.04 -8.39 4.84
C ASN A 189 -41.02 -8.74 5.97
N ALA A 190 -40.68 -9.71 6.83
CA ALA A 190 -41.53 -10.14 7.95
C ALA A 190 -41.17 -9.47 9.29
N ILE A 191 -40.25 -8.49 9.29
CA ILE A 191 -39.77 -7.80 10.50
C ILE A 191 -40.29 -6.33 10.58
N CYS A 192 -41.17 -5.91 9.65
CA CYS A 192 -41.94 -4.67 9.82
C CYS A 192 -43.16 -4.91 10.73
#